data_AF-A0A1Y1NJV8-F1
#
_entry.id   AF-A0A1Y1NJV8-F1
#
_cell.length_a   1.000
_cell.length_b   1.000
_cell.length_c   1.000
_cell.angle_alpha   90.00
_cell.angle_beta   90.00
_cell.angle_gamma   90.00
#
_symmetry.space_group_name_H-M   'P 1'
#
loop_
_entity.id
_entity.type
_entity.pdbx_description
1 polymer ?
#
loop_
_entity_poly.entity_id
_entity_poly.type
_entity_poly.pdbx_seq_one_letter_code
_entity_poly.pdbx_strand_id
1 'polypeptide(L)'
;DYETNVKRYLKRHVIKHKVCKSLRCDLCSFTANNRWLLKRHLLKHKISKDYLCGACSYATNYKYHLKLHMLTHKVSKDLKCDACDYATNFKRSFERHLLAHTNSKDFKCANCDYETNVKKYLKR
;
A
#
# COMPACT_ATOMS: atom_id res chain seq x y z
N ASP A 1 -12.62 -12.72 8.74
CA ASP A 1 -12.95 -14.10 8.36
C ASP A 1 -12.24 -14.47 7.06
N TYR A 2 -11.41 -15.52 7.10
CA TYR A 2 -10.69 -16.04 5.93
C TYR A 2 -11.20 -17.46 5.65
N GLU A 3 -12.09 -17.59 4.67
CA GLU A 3 -12.56 -18.90 4.21
C GLU A 3 -11.70 -19.43 3.07
N THR A 4 -11.20 -20.66 3.24
CA THR A 4 -10.55 -21.40 2.17
C THR A 4 -10.75 -22.90 2.35
N ASN A 5 -11.19 -23.57 1.28
CA ASN A 5 -11.32 -25.03 1.25
C ASN A 5 -9.97 -25.76 1.06
N VAL A 6 -8.87 -25.02 0.97
CA VAL A 6 -7.53 -25.58 0.76
C VAL A 6 -6.76 -25.58 2.08
N LYS A 7 -6.63 -26.76 2.70
CA LYS A 7 -5.93 -26.99 3.98
C LYS A 7 -4.53 -26.34 4.04
N ARG A 8 -3.80 -26.30 2.92
CA ARG A 8 -2.49 -25.62 2.79
C ARG A 8 -2.58 -24.11 3.00
N TYR A 9 -3.61 -23.48 2.47
CA TYR A 9 -3.82 -22.04 2.61
C TYR A 9 -4.25 -21.66 4.03
N LEU A 10 -5.09 -22.48 4.67
CA LEU A 10 -5.43 -22.31 6.09
C LEU A 10 -4.18 -22.47 6.98
N LYS A 11 -3.36 -23.51 6.78
CA LYS A 11 -2.09 -23.67 7.51
C LYS A 11 -1.18 -22.44 7.37
N ARG A 12 -1.04 -21.90 6.15
CA ARG A 12 -0.25 -20.69 5.89
C ARG A 12 -0.87 -19.43 6.52
N HIS A 13 -2.20 -19.34 6.57
CA HIS A 13 -2.92 -18.25 7.22
C HIS A 13 -2.71 -18.28 8.74
N VAL A 14 -2.87 -19.44 9.38
CA VAL A 14 -2.67 -19.61 10.84
C VAL A 14 -1.23 -19.31 11.26
N ILE A 15 -0.22 -19.61 10.41
CA ILE A 15 1.18 -19.20 10.67
C ILE A 15 1.34 -17.67 10.76
N LYS A 16 0.50 -16.88 10.08
CA LYS A 16 0.52 -15.41 10.23
C LYS A 16 -0.09 -14.93 11.54
N HIS A 17 -1.01 -15.71 12.13
CA HIS A 17 -1.62 -15.44 13.43
C HIS A 17 -0.81 -15.99 14.60
N LYS A 18 0.00 -17.01 14.37
CA LYS A 18 0.96 -17.50 15.37
C LYS A 18 1.92 -16.36 15.69
N VAL A 19 1.85 -15.84 16.91
CA VAL A 19 2.81 -14.88 17.45
C VAL A 19 4.16 -15.59 17.47
N CYS A 20 4.93 -15.40 16.40
CA CYS A 20 6.33 -15.78 16.38
C CYS A 20 7.05 -14.81 17.32
N LYS A 21 7.98 -15.33 18.13
CA LYS A 21 8.82 -14.53 19.03
C LYS A 21 9.23 -13.24 18.30
N SER A 22 8.81 -12.11 18.85
CA SER A 22 9.02 -10.77 18.29
C SER A 22 10.46 -10.62 17.78
N LEU A 23 10.63 -10.46 16.47
CA LEU A 23 11.94 -10.30 15.84
C LEU A 23 12.25 -8.81 15.78
N ARG A 24 13.26 -8.38 16.53
CA ARG A 24 13.70 -6.99 16.58
C ARG A 24 14.63 -6.67 15.42
N CYS A 25 14.60 -5.43 14.96
CA CYS A 25 15.62 -4.89 14.07
C CYS A 25 16.81 -4.40 14.91
N ASP A 26 18.03 -4.70 14.47
CA ASP A 26 19.24 -4.28 15.20
C ASP A 26 19.62 -2.81 14.92
N LEU A 27 18.97 -2.18 13.93
CA LEU A 27 19.27 -0.82 13.46
C LEU A 27 18.22 0.22 13.92
N CYS A 28 17.09 -0.21 14.46
CA CYS A 28 16.05 0.67 14.98
C CYS A 28 15.06 -0.07 15.90
N SER A 29 14.13 0.65 16.52
CA SER A 29 13.11 0.10 17.43
C SER A 29 12.02 -0.77 16.76
N PHE A 30 12.12 -1.05 15.45
CA PHE A 30 11.11 -1.82 14.74
C PHE A 30 11.09 -3.29 15.19
N THR A 31 9.88 -3.82 15.39
CA THR A 31 9.65 -5.22 15.73
C THR A 31 8.71 -5.87 14.72
N ALA A 32 9.08 -7.06 14.23
CA ALA A 32 8.30 -7.86 13.29
C ALA A 32 7.77 -9.13 13.95
N ASN A 33 6.54 -9.50 13.63
CA ASN A 33 5.94 -10.77 14.08
C ASN A 33 6.29 -11.96 13.18
N ASN A 34 7.08 -11.77 12.12
CA ASN A 34 7.61 -12.84 11.27
C ASN A 34 8.87 -12.42 10.51
N ARG A 35 9.65 -13.41 10.06
CA ARG A 35 10.93 -13.19 9.37
C ARG A 35 10.79 -12.43 8.05
N TRP A 36 9.71 -12.66 7.30
CA TRP A 36 9.50 -11.99 6.02
C TRP A 36 9.31 -10.47 6.19
N LEU A 37 8.54 -10.05 7.21
CA LEU A 37 8.37 -8.64 7.56
C LEU A 37 9.69 -8.00 8.00
N LEU A 38 10.48 -8.69 8.82
CA LEU A 38 11.80 -8.18 9.23
C LEU A 38 12.72 -8.02 8.01
N LYS A 39 12.85 -9.04 7.15
CA LYS A 39 13.65 -8.95 5.92
C LYS A 39 13.22 -7.78 5.03
N ARG A 40 11.90 -7.60 4.84
CA ARG A 40 11.36 -6.48 4.07
C ARG A 40 11.62 -5.13 4.74
N HIS A 41 11.62 -5.08 6.07
CA HIS A 41 11.95 -3.87 6.83
C HIS A 41 13.43 -3.50 6.68
N LEU A 42 14.34 -4.48 6.75
CA LEU A 42 15.78 -4.24 6.61
C LEU A 42 16.16 -3.56 5.28
N LEU A 43 15.34 -3.72 4.25
CA LEU A 43 15.47 -2.98 2.99
C LEU A 43 15.38 -1.45 3.14
N LYS A 44 14.83 -0.93 4.24
CA LYS A 44 14.83 0.51 4.54
C LYS A 44 16.20 1.02 4.98
N HIS A 45 16.99 0.16 5.61
CA HIS A 45 18.33 0.48 6.12
C HIS A 45 19.42 0.24 5.07
N LYS A 46 19.09 -0.47 4.01
CA LYS A 46 20.02 -0.74 2.91
C LYS A 46 20.30 0.55 2.12
N ILE A 47 21.56 0.96 2.10
CA ILE A 47 22.03 2.15 1.37
C ILE A 47 21.92 1.95 -0.15
N SER A 48 22.36 0.80 -0.65
CA SER A 48 22.31 0.49 -2.08
C SER A 48 20.88 0.18 -2.51
N LYS A 49 20.48 0.72 -3.66
CA LYS A 49 19.16 0.54 -4.26
C LYS A 49 19.21 -0.46 -5.40
N ASP A 50 18.62 -1.63 -5.20
CA ASP A 50 18.71 -2.74 -6.17
C ASP A 50 17.83 -2.57 -7.41
N TYR A 51 16.77 -1.76 -7.32
CA TYR A 51 15.80 -1.60 -8.39
C TYR A 51 15.90 -0.19 -8.97
N LEU A 52 16.58 -0.10 -10.12
CA LEU A 52 16.82 1.13 -10.85
C LEU A 52 15.77 1.30 -11.96
N CYS A 53 15.32 2.52 -12.19
CA CYS A 53 14.55 2.87 -13.36
C CYS A 53 15.48 3.00 -14.57
N GLY A 54 15.14 2.36 -15.68
CA GLY A 54 15.91 2.49 -16.93
C GLY A 54 15.69 3.82 -17.67
N ALA A 55 14.68 4.61 -17.28
CA ALA A 55 14.28 5.83 -17.98
C ALA A 55 14.59 7.13 -17.19
N CYS A 56 14.99 7.04 -15.92
CA CYS A 56 15.37 8.20 -15.12
C CYS A 56 16.25 7.77 -13.92
N SER A 57 16.68 8.73 -13.09
CA SER A 57 17.50 8.47 -11.91
C SER A 57 16.76 7.84 -10.71
N TYR A 58 15.48 7.49 -10.87
CA TYR A 58 14.72 6.88 -9.79
C TYR A 58 15.27 5.49 -9.45
N ALA A 59 15.39 5.22 -8.14
CA ALA A 59 15.84 3.95 -7.62
C ALA A 59 15.14 3.61 -6.31
N THR A 60 14.96 2.32 -6.03
CA THR A 60 14.31 1.84 -4.80
C THR A 60 14.82 0.46 -4.37
N ASN A 61 14.61 0.12 -3.10
CA ASN A 61 14.85 -1.24 -2.57
C ASN A 61 13.64 -2.17 -2.75
N TYR A 62 12.52 -1.66 -3.27
CA TYR A 62 11.28 -2.39 -3.38
C TYR A 62 10.87 -2.59 -4.84
N LYS A 63 10.94 -3.83 -5.33
CA LYS A 63 10.49 -4.20 -6.69
C LYS A 63 9.10 -3.66 -7.04
N TYR A 64 8.17 -3.73 -6.09
CA TYR A 64 6.81 -3.22 -6.26
C TYR A 64 6.77 -1.70 -6.46
N HIS A 65 7.62 -0.95 -5.75
CA HIS A 65 7.71 0.50 -5.93
C HIS A 65 8.28 0.85 -7.29
N LEU A 66 9.27 0.11 -7.79
CA LEU A 66 9.77 0.33 -9.16
C LEU A 66 8.64 0.09 -10.17
N LYS A 67 7.89 -1.01 -10.06
CA LYS A 67 6.73 -1.28 -10.94
C LYS A 67 5.70 -0.15 -10.92
N LEU A 68 5.36 0.36 -9.74
CA LEU A 68 4.45 1.51 -9.62
C LEU A 68 5.05 2.78 -10.22
N HIS A 69 6.34 3.01 -10.01
CA HIS A 69 7.06 4.15 -10.58
C HIS A 69 7.05 4.09 -12.11
N MET A 70 7.21 2.92 -12.73
CA MET A 70 7.11 2.80 -14.20
C MET A 70 5.77 3.30 -14.77
N LEU A 71 4.70 3.35 -13.96
CA LEU A 71 3.41 3.92 -14.38
C LEU A 71 3.46 5.44 -14.55
N THR A 72 4.44 6.15 -13.98
CA THR A 72 4.64 7.59 -14.21
C THR A 72 5.25 7.88 -15.58
N HIS A 73 5.94 6.91 -16.17
CA HIS A 73 6.52 7.05 -17.51
C HIS A 73 5.51 6.71 -18.63
N LYS A 74 4.39 6.06 -18.28
CA LYS A 74 3.32 5.82 -19.24
C LYS A 74 2.57 7.11 -19.56
N VAL A 75 2.51 7.46 -20.84
CA VAL A 75 1.70 8.58 -21.36
C VAL A 75 0.21 8.22 -21.35
N SER A 76 -0.14 6.98 -21.71
CA SER A 76 -1.52 6.50 -21.63
C SER A 76 -1.97 6.40 -20.18
N LYS A 77 -3.23 6.77 -19.93
CA LYS A 77 -3.91 6.57 -18.65
C LYS A 77 -4.94 5.46 -18.82
N ASP A 78 -4.62 4.30 -18.25
CA ASP A 78 -5.37 3.06 -18.48
C ASP A 78 -6.68 3.00 -17.67
N LEU A 79 -6.78 3.74 -16.56
CA LEU A 79 -7.99 3.83 -15.74
C LEU A 79 -8.67 5.17 -15.98
N LYS A 80 -9.82 5.16 -16.66
CA LYS A 80 -10.64 6.34 -16.96
C LYS A 80 -11.94 6.27 -16.16
N CYS A 81 -12.40 7.43 -15.69
CA CYS A 81 -13.71 7.53 -15.05
C CYS A 81 -14.78 7.61 -16.13
N ASP A 82 -15.88 6.91 -15.95
CA ASP A 82 -17.00 6.95 -16.90
C ASP A 82 -17.91 8.18 -16.68
N ALA A 83 -17.81 8.83 -15.52
CA ALA A 83 -18.64 9.97 -15.14
C ALA A 83 -17.97 11.34 -15.36
N CYS A 84 -16.67 11.39 -15.67
CA CYS A 84 -15.93 12.63 -15.95
C CYS A 84 -14.60 12.35 -16.66
N ASP A 85 -13.89 13.40 -17.09
CA ASP A 85 -12.62 13.27 -17.83
C ASP A 85 -11.41 12.82 -16.98
N TYR A 86 -11.63 12.41 -15.71
CA TYR A 86 -10.54 11.98 -14.85
C TYR A 86 -9.96 10.64 -15.32
N ALA A 87 -8.64 10.59 -15.47
CA ALA A 87 -7.93 9.36 -15.79
C ALA A 87 -6.58 9.27 -15.07
N THR A 88 -6.16 8.03 -14.75
CA THR A 88 -4.90 7.73 -14.04
C THR A 88 -4.37 6.34 -14.36
N ASN A 89 -3.09 6.08 -14.10
CA ASN A 89 -2.52 4.73 -14.09
C ASN A 89 -2.52 4.09 -12.69
N PHE A 90 -2.87 4.86 -11.65
CA PHE A 90 -2.77 4.42 -10.26
C PHE A 90 -4.13 3.97 -9.74
N LYS A 91 -4.30 2.65 -9.56
CA LYS A 91 -5.55 2.05 -9.03
C LYS A 91 -6.05 2.73 -7.74
N ARG A 92 -5.16 2.96 -6.76
CA ARG A 92 -5.54 3.61 -5.50
C ARG A 92 -6.05 5.05 -5.69
N SER A 93 -5.47 5.78 -6.64
CA SER A 93 -5.92 7.13 -6.97
C SER A 93 -7.28 7.09 -7.65
N PHE A 94 -7.50 6.12 -8.53
CA PHE A 94 -8.77 5.89 -9.20
C PHE A 94 -9.88 5.53 -8.21
N GLU A 95 -9.66 4.53 -7.34
CA GLU A 95 -10.62 4.14 -6.30
C GLU A 95 -10.99 5.33 -5.39
N ARG A 96 -9.99 6.12 -4.96
CA ARG A 96 -10.25 7.33 -4.17
C ARG A 96 -11.04 8.37 -4.96
N HIS A 97 -10.73 8.53 -6.25
CA HIS A 97 -11.47 9.45 -7.11
C HIS A 97 -12.94 9.04 -7.23
N LEU A 98 -13.24 7.74 -7.37
CA LEU A 98 -14.61 7.25 -7.44
C LEU A 98 -15.43 7.59 -6.19
N LEU A 99 -14.80 7.65 -5.01
CA LEU A 99 -15.49 8.10 -3.79
C LEU A 99 -16.00 9.54 -3.91
N ALA A 100 -15.35 10.41 -4.69
CA ALA A 100 -15.82 11.77 -4.90
C ALA A 100 -17.18 11.85 -5.62
N HIS A 101 -17.52 10.81 -6.39
CA HIS A 101 -18.84 10.68 -7.04
C HIS A 101 -19.90 10.07 -6.12
N THR A 102 -19.50 9.53 -4.97
CA THR A 102 -20.45 9.01 -3.97
C THR A 102 -20.77 10.11 -2.95
N ASN A 103 -22.06 10.36 -2.71
CA ASN A 103 -22.52 11.30 -1.68
C ASN A 103 -22.35 10.80 -0.24
N SER A 104 -21.86 9.57 -0.03
CA SER A 104 -21.63 9.01 1.32
C SER A 104 -20.35 9.56 1.93
N LYS A 105 -20.46 10.32 3.03
CA LYS A 105 -19.32 10.81 3.82
C LYS A 105 -19.13 9.94 5.05
N ASP A 106 -18.42 8.83 4.87
CA ASP A 106 -18.28 7.78 5.89
C ASP A 106 -17.32 8.14 7.04
N PHE A 107 -16.56 9.23 6.92
CA PHE A 107 -15.60 9.65 7.94
C PHE A 107 -15.97 11.04 8.47
N LYS A 108 -16.37 11.09 9.75
CA LYS A 108 -16.72 12.32 10.46
C LYS A 108 -15.66 12.72 11.46
N CYS A 109 -15.39 14.01 11.59
CA CYS A 109 -14.48 14.53 12.59
C CYS A 109 -15.14 14.45 13.96
N ALA A 110 -14.39 14.04 14.98
CA ALA A 110 -14.91 13.97 16.34
C ALA A 110 -15.09 15.36 16.99
N ASN A 111 -14.40 16.38 16.47
CA ASN A 111 -14.29 17.71 17.10
C ASN A 111 -14.99 18.83 16.31
N CYS A 112 -15.58 18.54 15.14
CA CYS A 112 -16.33 19.50 14.33
C CYS A 112 -17.21 18.78 13.29
N ASP A 113 -18.08 19.53 12.61
CA ASP A 113 -19.00 19.02 11.58
C ASP A 113 -18.33 18.66 10.24
N TYR A 114 -17.00 18.54 10.22
CA TYR A 114 -16.28 18.15 9.02
C TYR A 114 -16.47 16.67 8.73
N GLU A 115 -16.95 16.37 7.52
CA GLU A 115 -17.16 15.01 7.04
C GLU A 115 -16.49 14.80 5.67
N THR A 116 -15.95 13.61 5.45
CA THR A 116 -15.27 13.23 4.21
C THR A 116 -15.51 11.76 3.87
N ASN A 117 -15.49 11.43 2.59
CA ASN A 117 -15.46 10.06 2.08
C ASN A 117 -14.02 9.50 2.00
N VAL A 118 -12.99 10.32 2.28
CA VAL A 118 -11.58 9.89 2.25
C VAL A 118 -10.95 9.98 3.63
N LYS A 119 -10.73 8.82 4.26
CA LYS A 119 -10.10 8.68 5.59
C LYS A 119 -8.79 9.47 5.79
N LYS A 120 -8.01 9.68 4.72
CA LYS A 120 -6.74 10.44 4.80
C LYS A 120 -6.97 11.88 5.28
N TYR A 121 -8.08 12.51 4.90
CA TYR A 121 -8.36 13.91 5.28
C TYR A 121 -8.84 14.06 6.72
N LEU A 122 -9.13 12.95 7.41
CA LEU A 122 -9.53 12.95 8.83
C LEU A 122 -8.35 12.77 9.81
N LYS A 123 -7.12 12.56 9.30
CA LYS A 123 -5.96 12.34 10.17
C LYS A 123 -5.35 13.69 10.55
N ARG A 124 -5.47 14.07 11.82
CA ARG A 124 -4.65 15.08 12.46
C ARG A 124 -4.24 14.60 13.85
#